data_AF-V9TST2-F1
#
_entry.id   AF-V9TST2-F1
#
_cell.length_a   1.000
_cell.length_b   1.000
_cell.length_c   1.000
_cell.angle_alpha   90.00
_cell.angle_beta   90.00
_cell.angle_gamma   90.00
#
_symmetry.space_group_name_H-M   'P 1'
#
loop_
_entity.id
_entity.type
_entity.pdbx_description
1 polymer ?
#
loop_
_entity_poly.entity_id
_entity_poly.type
_entity_poly.pdbx_seq_one_letter_code
_entity_poly.pdbx_strand_id
1 'polypeptide(L)' 'MSADQETKEVKDVLRRFSREELEVTAAEYIKYEAMRGNVCKINPSDIKTMTDNQLRKFIYERDFPGEKWIR' A
#
# COMPACT_ATOMS: atom_id res chain seq x y z
N MET A 1 16.22 6.10 14.48
CA MET A 1 16.36 5.05 13.45
C MET A 1 16.61 5.76 12.12
N SER A 2 17.41 5.21 11.20
CA SER A 2 17.55 5.80 9.85
C SER A 2 16.29 5.50 9.04
N ALA A 3 15.84 6.41 8.17
CA ALA A 3 14.67 6.21 7.29
C ALA A 3 14.80 4.94 6.42
N ASP A 4 16.04 4.54 6.11
CA ASP A 4 16.36 3.31 5.37
C ASP A 4 16.02 2.03 6.17
N GLN A 5 16.11 2.08 7.49
CA GLN A 5 15.78 0.96 8.36
C GLN A 5 14.26 0.78 8.43
N GLU A 6 13.53 1.89 8.58
CA GLU A 6 12.07 1.91 8.71
C GLU A 6 11.40 1.41 7.43
N THR A 7 11.89 1.83 6.26
CA THR A 7 11.36 1.37 4.97
C THR A 7 11.61 -0.12 4.71
N LYS A 8 12.74 -0.66 5.20
CA LYS A 8 13.06 -2.09 5.08
C LYS A 8 12.14 -2.96 5.93
N GLU A 9 11.87 -2.55 7.16
CA GLU A 9 10.96 -3.27 8.06
C GLU A 9 9.55 -3.33 7.47
N VAL A 10 9.04 -2.21 6.93
CA VAL A 10 7.73 -2.21 6.28
C VAL A 10 7.69 -3.09 5.03
N LYS A 11 8.74 -3.08 4.20
CA LYS A 11 8.85 -3.99 3.05
C LYS A 11 8.77 -5.46 3.46
N ASP A 12 9.43 -5.83 4.54
CA ASP A 12 9.43 -7.21 5.04
C ASP A 12 8.09 -7.61 5.66
N VAL A 13 7.39 -6.69 6.33
CA VAL A 13 6.02 -6.89 6.81
C VAL A 13 5.05 -7.12 5.64
N LEU A 14 5.06 -6.23 4.64
CA LEU A 14 4.18 -6.33 3.48
C LEU A 14 4.41 -7.59 2.64
N ARG A 15 5.64 -8.13 2.64
CA ARG A 15 5.94 -9.42 2.00
C ARG A 15 5.29 -10.61 2.70
N ARG A 16 5.02 -10.51 4.00
CA ARG A 16 4.38 -11.56 4.80
C ARG A 16 2.87 -11.48 4.79
N PHE A 17 2.30 -10.35 4.38
CA PHE A 17 0.87 -10.19 4.27
C PHE A 17 0.29 -11.17 3.25
N SER A 18 -0.78 -11.83 3.67
CA SER A 18 -1.68 -12.59 2.82
C SER A 18 -2.40 -11.67 1.83
N ARG A 19 -3.02 -12.28 0.83
CA ARG A 19 -3.83 -11.57 -0.14
C ARG A 19 -4.92 -10.73 0.52
N GLU A 20 -5.66 -11.32 1.45
CA GLU A 20 -6.78 -10.68 2.14
C GLU A 20 -6.32 -9.45 2.92
N GLU A 21 -5.21 -9.56 3.66
CA GLU A 21 -4.63 -8.43 4.39
C GLU A 21 -4.25 -7.29 3.45
N LEU A 22 -3.62 -7.59 2.30
CA LEU A 22 -3.28 -6.58 1.30
C LEU A 22 -4.51 -5.88 0.72
N GLU A 23 -5.59 -6.62 0.45
CA GLU A 23 -6.83 -6.05 -0.07
C GLU A 23 -7.54 -5.15 0.96
N VAL A 24 -7.60 -5.59 2.21
CA VAL A 24 -8.21 -4.83 3.31
C VAL A 24 -7.42 -3.53 3.54
N THR A 25 -6.09 -3.62 3.69
CA THR A 25 -5.25 -2.43 3.90
C THR A 25 -5.38 -1.44 2.73
N ALA A 26 -5.34 -1.92 1.49
CA ALA A 26 -5.52 -1.05 0.33
C ALA A 26 -6.90 -0.37 0.31
N ALA A 27 -7.97 -1.10 0.65
CA ALA A 27 -9.33 -0.56 0.68
C ALA A 27 -9.50 0.49 1.79
N GLU A 28 -8.92 0.26 2.95
CA GLU A 28 -8.91 1.21 4.06
C GLU A 28 -8.18 2.50 3.69
N TYR A 29 -7.05 2.42 2.99
CA TYR A 29 -6.35 3.60 2.50
C TYR A 29 -7.16 4.41 1.50
N ILE A 30 -7.83 3.76 0.55
CA ILE A 30 -8.71 4.48 -0.39
C ILE A 30 -9.84 5.20 0.37
N LYS A 31 -10.46 4.53 1.35
CA LYS A 31 -11.50 5.13 2.19
C LYS A 31 -10.96 6.31 3.00
N TYR A 32 -9.78 6.17 3.59
CA TYR A 32 -9.14 7.22 4.38
C TYR A 32 -8.84 8.46 3.53
N GLU A 33 -8.28 8.29 2.33
CA GLU A 33 -8.02 9.41 1.41
C GLU A 33 -9.32 10.09 0.97
N ALA A 34 -10.36 9.31 0.66
CA ALA A 34 -11.68 9.85 0.34
C ALA A 34 -12.28 10.68 1.49
N MET A 35 -12.11 10.23 2.75
CA MET A 35 -12.53 11.00 3.94
C MET A 35 -11.77 12.32 4.10
N ARG A 36 -10.52 12.39 3.61
CA ARG A 36 -9.71 13.61 3.61
C ARG A 36 -9.99 14.53 2.42
N GLY A 37 -10.92 14.16 1.54
CA GLY A 37 -11.25 14.91 0.32
C GLY A 37 -10.26 14.68 -0.82
N ASN A 38 -9.35 13.71 -0.70
CA ASN A 38 -8.42 13.35 -1.75
C ASN A 38 -9.03 12.29 -2.67
N VAL A 39 -8.82 12.47 -3.99
CA VAL A 39 -9.19 11.45 -4.97
C VAL A 39 -8.06 10.44 -5.08
N CYS A 40 -8.28 9.25 -4.52
CA CYS A 40 -7.36 8.14 -4.71
C CYS A 40 -7.35 7.72 -6.18
N LYS A 41 -6.16 7.47 -6.76
CA LYS A 41 -6.04 7.05 -8.17
C LYS A 41 -6.62 5.67 -8.47
N ILE A 42 -6.89 4.89 -7.42
CA ILE A 42 -7.36 3.52 -7.50
C ILE A 42 -8.75 3.48 -6.88
N ASN A 43 -9.72 2.85 -7.56
CA ASN A 43 -11.03 2.60 -6.98
C ASN A 43 -11.01 1.32 -6.14
N PRO A 44 -11.87 1.19 -5.11
CA PRO A 44 -11.96 -0.04 -4.33
C PRO A 44 -12.27 -1.29 -5.16
N SER A 45 -12.96 -1.13 -6.29
CA SER A 45 -13.22 -2.22 -7.26
C SER A 45 -11.96 -2.75 -7.92
N ASP A 46 -10.94 -1.91 -8.11
CA ASP A 46 -9.72 -2.26 -8.82
C ASP A 46 -8.78 -3.12 -7.95
N ILE A 47 -8.92 -3.05 -6.62
CA ILE A 47 -8.15 -3.86 -5.67
C ILE A 47 -8.23 -5.36 -6.01
N LYS A 48 -9.43 -5.84 -6.37
CA LYS A 48 -9.66 -7.26 -6.67
C LYS A 48 -8.95 -7.74 -7.93
N THR A 49 -8.61 -6.84 -8.85
CA THR A 49 -7.94 -7.17 -10.11
C THR A 49 -6.43 -6.94 -10.05
N MET A 50 -5.95 -6.21 -9.04
CA MET A 50 -4.53 -6.00 -8.80
C MET A 50 -3.85 -7.28 -8.33
N THR A 51 -2.60 -7.50 -8.70
CA THR A 51 -1.73 -8.54 -8.14
C THR A 51 -1.22 -8.16 -6.76
N ASP A 52 -0.74 -9.13 -5.97
CA ASP A 52 -0.20 -8.86 -4.62
C ASP A 52 0.95 -7.83 -4.66
N ASN A 53 1.79 -7.89 -5.69
CA ASN A 53 2.87 -6.91 -5.84
C ASN A 53 2.35 -5.51 -6.17
N GLN A 54 1.26 -5.39 -6.91
CA GLN A 54 0.63 -4.09 -7.15
C GLN A 54 0.01 -3.54 -5.87
N LEU A 55 -0.60 -4.40 -5.03
CA LEU A 55 -1.15 -4.00 -3.73
C LEU A 55 -0.04 -3.55 -2.76
N ARG A 56 1.03 -4.35 -2.62
CA ARG A 56 2.21 -3.99 -1.81
C ARG A 56 2.82 -2.67 -2.25
N LYS A 57 2.97 -2.48 -3.57
CA LYS A 57 3.45 -1.22 -4.14
C LYS A 57 2.56 -0.04 -3.76
N PHE A 58 1.25 -0.18 -3.94
CA PHE A 58 0.29 0.89 -3.62
C PHE A 58 0.35 1.28 -2.14
N ILE A 59 0.31 0.29 -1.24
CA ILE A 59 0.38 0.49 0.21
C ILE A 59 1.70 1.19 0.57
N TYR A 60 2.82 0.66 0.11
CA TYR A 60 4.14 1.17 0.47
C TYR A 60 4.40 2.59 -0.04
N GLU A 61 4.12 2.87 -1.32
CA GLU A 61 4.38 4.18 -1.92
C GLU A 61 3.44 5.28 -1.38
N ARG A 62 2.31 4.89 -0.77
CA ARG A 62 1.45 5.82 -0.03
C ARG A 62 2.07 6.21 1.31
N ASP A 63 2.58 5.24 2.06
CA ASP A 63 3.15 5.49 3.39
C ASP A 63 4.52 6.18 3.31
N PHE A 64 5.26 5.94 2.22
CA PHE A 64 6.58 6.53 1.97
C PHE A 64 6.59 7.30 0.63
N PRO A 65 5.95 8.48 0.57
CA PRO A 65 5.93 9.29 -0.64
C PRO A 65 7.36 9.73 -1.02
N GLY A 66 7.88 9.19 -2.11
CA GLY A 66 9.25 9.43 -2.59
C GLY A 66 10.08 8.15 -2.71
N GLU A 67 9.67 7.09 -1.99
CA GLU A 67 10.25 5.76 -2.12
C GLU A 67 9.54 4.94 -3.20
N LYS A 68 10.25 3.93 -3.72
CA LYS A 68 9.68 3.00 -4.71
C LYS A 68 9.65 1.58 -4.18
N TRP A 69 8.54 0.89 -4.47
CA TRP A 69 8.52 -0.56 -4.31
C TRP A 69 9.30 -1.21 -5.46
N ILE A 70 10.55 -1.56 -5.18
CA ILE A 70 11.41 -2.29 -6.10
C ILE A 70 11.28 -3.78 -5.75
N ARG A 71 11.02 -4.57 -6.78
CA ARG A 71 10.63 -5.98 -6.72
C ARG A 71 11.69 -6.84 -6.04
#